data_AF-A0A817N729-F1
#
_entry.id   AF-A0A817N729-F1
#
_cell.length_a   1.000
_cell.length_b   1.000
_cell.length_c   1.000
_cell.angle_alpha   90.00
_cell.angle_beta   90.00
_cell.angle_gamma   90.00
#
_symmetry.space_group_name_H-M   'P 1'
#
loop_
_entity.id
_entity.type
_entity.pdbx_description
1 polymer ?
#
loop_
_entity_poly.entity_id
_entity_poly.type
_entity_poly.pdbx_seq_one_letter_code
_entity_poly.pdbx_strand_id
1 'polypeptide(L)'
;MVGVVYSLHNYLLFKYPKILGNQEAQYYTDRVENVGCQGRRLIIEARREDYGGCHFASARLKSKNAWTYGCPQTKAKLPNGRGLWPAIWMVNNGDIDVMEQVGFEPNKIVSSVLTASFNHMKGSQPTNSVHVHDVCDNFKIYTLDWTSDKLEMFVGDDNNPFEKRVLIWQKNGHDWKG
;
A
#
# COMPACT_ATOMS: atom_id res chain seq x y z
N MET A 1 9.59 4.67 2.47
CA MET A 1 8.91 3.64 3.29
C MET A 1 9.97 2.62 3.72
N VAL A 2 9.94 2.20 4.98
CA VAL A 2 10.79 1.10 5.46
C VAL A 2 9.86 -0.02 5.90
N GLY A 3 9.80 -1.12 5.15
CA GLY A 3 9.05 -2.33 5.49
C GLY A 3 9.97 -3.39 6.11
N VAL A 4 9.46 -4.23 7.01
CA VAL A 4 10.16 -5.47 7.39
C VAL A 4 9.77 -6.54 6.38
N VAL A 5 10.68 -6.87 5.47
CA VAL A 5 10.46 -7.88 4.43
C VAL A 5 11.68 -8.79 4.40
N TYR A 6 11.44 -10.09 4.45
CA TYR A 6 12.47 -11.10 4.67
C TYR A 6 13.39 -11.36 3.47
N SER A 7 13.01 -10.93 2.26
CA SER A 7 13.82 -11.13 1.05
C SER A 7 13.23 -10.40 -0.18
N LEU A 8 14.08 -9.81 -1.03
CA LEU A 8 13.69 -9.32 -2.36
C LEU A 8 13.36 -10.44 -3.36
N HIS A 9 13.82 -11.67 -3.13
CA HIS A 9 13.61 -12.80 -4.05
C HIS A 9 12.13 -13.13 -4.28
N ASN A 10 11.24 -12.70 -3.38
CA ASN A 10 9.80 -12.93 -3.47
C ASN A 10 9.05 -11.84 -4.25
N TYR A 11 9.76 -10.86 -4.82
CA TYR A 11 9.17 -9.72 -5.49
C TYR A 11 9.67 -9.57 -6.94
N LEU A 12 8.83 -8.97 -7.77
CA LEU A 12 9.11 -8.42 -9.08
C LEU A 12 9.19 -6.90 -8.96
N LEU A 13 10.19 -6.30 -9.62
CA LEU A 13 10.41 -4.86 -9.66
C LEU A 13 9.87 -4.29 -10.97
N PHE A 14 9.23 -3.14 -10.87
CA PHE A 14 8.60 -2.43 -11.99
C PHE A 14 9.56 -1.33 -12.51
N LYS A 15 9.65 -1.16 -13.84
CA LYS A 15 10.49 -0.12 -14.50
C LYS A 15 9.68 0.71 -15.50
N TYR A 16 8.95 1.73 -15.06
CA TYR A 16 8.20 2.60 -15.97
C TYR A 16 8.07 4.01 -15.39
N PRO A 17 7.83 5.01 -16.26
CA PRO A 17 7.75 6.40 -15.84
C PRO A 17 6.55 6.72 -14.97
N LYS A 18 5.43 5.97 -15.04
CA LYS A 18 4.18 6.28 -14.32
C LYS A 18 3.32 5.04 -14.09
N ILE A 19 2.47 5.07 -13.05
CA ILE A 19 1.24 4.29 -13.07
C ILE A 19 0.29 4.94 -14.07
N LEU A 20 -0.24 4.16 -15.01
CA LEU A 20 -1.30 4.61 -15.90
C LEU A 20 -2.55 4.91 -15.03
N GLY A 21 -2.89 6.19 -14.85
CA GLY A 21 -4.14 6.60 -14.17
C GLY A 21 -4.04 7.84 -13.27
N ASN A 22 -2.94 8.02 -12.52
CA ASN A 22 -2.92 8.95 -11.38
C ASN A 22 -2.05 10.22 -11.57
N GLN A 23 -1.53 10.48 -12.78
CA GLN A 23 -0.64 11.62 -13.08
C GLN A 23 0.57 11.74 -12.13
N GLU A 24 1.02 10.61 -11.58
CA GLU A 24 2.17 10.53 -10.68
C GLU A 24 3.46 11.07 -11.33
N ALA A 25 4.31 11.69 -10.50
CA ALA A 25 5.45 12.48 -10.96
C ALA A 25 6.79 11.71 -10.99
N GLN A 26 6.81 10.49 -10.46
CA GLN A 26 8.01 9.69 -10.28
C GLN A 26 8.16 8.57 -11.31
N TYR A 27 9.40 8.33 -11.72
CA TYR A 27 9.79 7.14 -12.45
C TYR A 27 10.05 5.98 -11.49
N TYR A 28 9.43 4.81 -11.72
CA TYR A 28 9.76 3.61 -10.94
C TYR A 28 10.98 2.90 -11.49
N THR A 29 11.93 2.59 -10.60
CA THR A 29 13.18 1.94 -10.91
C THR A 29 13.40 0.70 -10.05
N ASP A 30 14.34 -0.14 -10.46
CA ASP A 30 14.89 -1.25 -9.69
C ASP A 30 16.30 -0.96 -9.16
N ARG A 31 16.73 0.31 -9.18
CA ARG A 31 18.08 0.68 -8.75
C ARG A 31 18.20 0.62 -7.23
N VAL A 32 19.42 0.35 -6.76
CA VAL A 32 19.74 0.26 -5.32
C VAL A 32 19.45 1.54 -4.56
N GLU A 33 19.41 2.68 -5.24
CA GLU A 33 19.04 3.99 -4.71
C GLU A 33 17.58 4.07 -4.29
N ASN A 34 16.69 3.33 -4.95
CA ASN A 34 15.24 3.39 -4.73
C ASN A 34 14.70 2.15 -4.03
N VAL A 35 15.40 1.01 -4.14
CA VAL A 35 14.98 -0.24 -3.50
C VAL A 35 16.16 -1.11 -3.08
N GLY A 36 16.12 -1.58 -1.85
CA GLY A 36 17.17 -2.46 -1.33
C GLY A 36 16.84 -3.03 0.04
N CYS A 37 17.62 -4.01 0.48
CA CYS A 37 17.52 -4.55 1.84
C CYS A 37 18.59 -3.94 2.74
N GLN A 38 18.18 -3.46 3.91
CA GLN A 38 19.08 -3.07 4.99
C GLN A 38 18.83 -3.96 6.21
N GLY A 39 19.66 -4.98 6.38
CA GLY A 39 19.39 -6.07 7.32
C GLY A 39 18.10 -6.79 6.95
N ARG A 40 17.16 -6.93 7.89
CA ARG A 40 15.86 -7.59 7.68
C ARG A 40 14.75 -6.65 7.16
N ARG A 41 15.12 -5.46 6.68
CA ARG A 41 14.19 -4.43 6.23
C ARG A 41 14.32 -4.20 4.74
N LEU A 42 13.20 -4.16 4.05
CA LEU A 42 13.11 -3.62 2.70
C LEU A 42 12.93 -2.12 2.78
N ILE A 43 13.80 -1.39 2.09
CA ILE A 43 13.76 0.05 1.95
C ILE A 43 13.20 0.35 0.57
N ILE A 44 12.16 1.19 0.53
CA ILE A 44 11.65 1.83 -0.70
C ILE A 44 11.85 3.33 -0.51
N GLU A 45 12.65 3.93 -1.37
CA GLU A 45 13.05 5.32 -1.26
C GLU A 45 12.61 6.12 -2.49
N ALA A 46 11.77 7.12 -2.24
CA ALA A 46 11.45 8.15 -3.21
C ALA A 46 12.50 9.25 -3.12
N ARG A 47 13.06 9.65 -4.26
CA ARG A 47 14.14 10.62 -4.37
C ARG A 47 13.75 11.70 -5.36
N ARG A 48 14.12 12.94 -5.07
CA ARG A 48 14.08 14.03 -6.05
C ARG A 48 15.36 13.94 -6.87
N GLU A 49 15.22 13.48 -8.11
CA GLU A 49 16.32 13.33 -9.07
C GLU A 49 15.75 13.29 -10.49
N ASP A 50 16.50 13.83 -11.44
CA ASP A 50 16.13 13.73 -12.85
C ASP A 50 16.47 12.33 -13.37
N TYR A 51 15.44 11.53 -13.63
CA TYR A 51 15.59 10.17 -14.11
C TYR A 51 14.45 9.76 -15.03
N GLY A 52 14.79 9.17 -16.18
CA GLY A 52 13.79 8.66 -17.13
C GLY A 52 12.76 9.69 -17.61
N GLY A 53 13.15 10.97 -17.67
CA GLY A 53 12.27 12.09 -18.05
C GLY A 53 11.32 12.58 -16.94
N CYS A 54 11.53 12.13 -15.69
CA CYS A 54 10.80 12.59 -14.51
C CYS A 54 11.75 13.29 -13.53
N HIS A 55 11.21 14.12 -12.63
CA HIS A 55 11.97 14.84 -11.58
C HIS A 55 12.05 14.09 -10.24
N PHE A 56 11.47 12.89 -10.20
CA PHE A 56 11.50 12.01 -9.05
C PHE A 56 11.72 10.58 -9.53
N ALA A 57 12.40 9.79 -8.71
CA ALA A 57 12.50 8.35 -8.86
C ALA A 57 12.02 7.65 -7.58
N SER A 58 11.43 6.47 -7.73
CA SER A 58 10.97 5.64 -6.62
C SER A 58 11.00 4.16 -7.01
N ALA A 59 10.46 3.28 -6.19
CA ALA A 59 10.27 1.88 -6.53
C ALA A 59 8.85 1.41 -6.25
N ARG A 60 8.41 0.44 -7.07
CA ARG A 60 7.17 -0.31 -6.88
C ARG A 60 7.53 -1.78 -6.96
N LEU A 61 6.93 -2.57 -6.07
CA LEU A 61 7.15 -4.02 -5.99
C LEU A 61 5.84 -4.77 -6.12
N LYS A 62 5.88 -5.95 -6.72
CA LYS A 62 4.77 -6.91 -6.75
C LYS A 62 5.27 -8.25 -6.25
N SER A 63 4.50 -8.93 -5.41
CA SER A 63 4.81 -10.30 -5.01
C SER A 63 4.82 -11.23 -6.22
N LYS A 64 5.72 -12.20 -6.24
CA LYS A 64 5.72 -13.28 -7.24
C LYS A 64 4.54 -14.23 -7.07
N ASN A 65 4.10 -14.38 -5.83
CA ASN A 65 2.96 -15.22 -5.49
C ASN A 65 1.68 -14.39 -5.49
N ALA A 66 0.60 -15.01 -5.94
CA ALA A 66 -0.77 -14.54 -5.77
C ALA A 66 -1.49 -15.51 -4.82
N TRP A 67 -2.45 -14.98 -4.08
CA TRP A 67 -3.29 -15.77 -3.18
C TRP A 67 -4.67 -15.12 -3.06
N THR A 68 -5.62 -15.92 -2.61
CA THR A 68 -6.99 -15.50 -2.35
C THR A 68 -7.30 -15.80 -0.89
N TYR A 69 -7.89 -14.83 -0.18
CA TYR A 69 -8.22 -14.89 1.25
C TYR A 69 -7.01 -14.96 2.18
N GLY A 70 -7.27 -15.02 3.48
CA GLY A 70 -6.28 -15.09 4.54
C GLY A 70 -6.05 -13.74 5.20
N CYS A 71 -4.98 -13.67 6.01
CA CYS A 71 -4.67 -12.50 6.81
C CYS A 71 -3.26 -11.95 6.54
N PRO A 72 -2.98 -11.36 5.36
CA PRO A 72 -1.67 -10.79 5.11
C PRO A 72 -1.44 -9.56 6.02
N GLN A 73 -0.28 -9.55 6.65
CA GLN A 73 0.18 -8.49 7.53
C GLN A 73 1.48 -7.90 7.00
N THR A 74 1.52 -6.57 6.90
CA THR A 74 2.73 -5.84 6.51
C THR A 74 3.17 -4.94 7.65
N LYS A 75 4.37 -5.19 8.19
CA LYS A 75 4.98 -4.31 9.18
C LYS A 75 5.80 -3.23 8.48
N ALA A 76 5.39 -1.97 8.58
CA ALA A 76 6.05 -0.87 7.90
C ALA A 76 6.09 0.42 8.74
N LYS A 77 7.12 1.22 8.49
CA LYS A 77 7.22 2.62 8.89
C LYS A 77 7.08 3.50 7.65
N LEU A 78 6.12 4.41 7.69
CA LEU A 78 5.80 5.27 6.56
C LEU A 78 6.81 6.43 6.45
N PRO A 79 7.05 6.95 5.25
CA PRO A 79 7.84 8.16 5.10
C PRO A 79 7.03 9.40 5.52
N ASN A 80 7.71 10.41 6.07
CA ASN A 80 7.12 11.73 6.29
C ASN A 80 7.56 12.69 5.18
N GLY A 81 6.67 13.55 4.70
CA GLY A 81 6.99 14.57 3.72
C GLY A 81 5.86 14.83 2.73
N ARG A 82 5.50 16.10 2.57
CA ARG A 82 4.48 16.54 1.61
C ARG A 82 4.88 16.11 0.19
N GLY A 83 3.92 15.52 -0.53
CA GLY A 83 4.12 14.99 -1.89
C GLY A 83 4.44 13.49 -1.94
N LEU A 84 4.69 12.85 -0.80
CA LEU A 84 4.83 11.39 -0.75
C LEU A 84 3.45 10.71 -0.65
N TRP A 85 3.33 9.54 -1.28
CA TRP A 85 2.13 8.70 -1.25
C TRP A 85 2.54 7.22 -1.14
N PRO A 86 2.91 6.75 0.06
CA PRO A 86 3.07 5.33 0.32
C PRO A 86 1.74 4.57 0.19
N ALA A 87 1.79 3.36 -0.38
CA ALA A 87 0.64 2.46 -0.46
C ALA A 87 1.03 1.00 -0.24
N ILE A 88 0.15 0.24 0.40
CA ILE A 88 0.13 -1.23 0.48
C ILE A 88 -1.23 -1.66 -0.04
N TRP A 89 -1.23 -2.41 -1.13
CA TRP A 89 -2.45 -2.75 -1.85
C TRP A 89 -2.32 -4.07 -2.57
N MET A 90 -3.46 -4.62 -2.97
CA MET A 90 -3.57 -5.88 -3.68
C MET A 90 -4.43 -5.72 -4.92
N VAL A 91 -4.15 -6.52 -5.95
CA VAL A 91 -4.94 -6.59 -7.19
C VAL A 91 -5.54 -7.99 -7.31
N ASN A 92 -6.87 -8.08 -7.27
CA ASN A 92 -7.61 -9.30 -7.55
C ASN A 92 -9.04 -9.00 -8.02
N ASN A 93 -9.28 -9.02 -9.34
CA ASN A 93 -10.56 -8.64 -9.96
C ASN A 93 -11.10 -7.26 -9.49
N GLY A 94 -10.18 -6.36 -9.16
CA GLY A 94 -10.38 -5.10 -8.44
C GLY A 94 -9.12 -4.75 -7.64
N ASP A 95 -9.11 -3.60 -6.98
CA ASP A 95 -8.01 -3.17 -6.12
C ASP A 95 -8.46 -3.16 -4.65
N ILE A 96 -7.62 -3.67 -3.75
CA ILE A 96 -7.84 -3.61 -2.30
C ILE A 96 -6.71 -2.77 -1.74
N ASP A 97 -7.03 -1.52 -1.40
CA ASP A 97 -6.08 -0.59 -0.78
C ASP A 97 -6.11 -0.84 0.73
N VAL A 98 -5.15 -1.65 1.20
CA VAL A 98 -5.04 -2.00 2.62
C VAL A 98 -4.60 -0.77 3.42
N MET A 99 -3.64 -0.02 2.89
CA MET A 99 -3.16 1.22 3.48
C MET A 99 -2.70 2.17 2.39
N GLU A 100 -3.23 3.39 2.43
CA GLU A 100 -2.70 4.56 1.77
C GLU A 100 -2.51 5.69 2.79
N GLN A 101 -1.52 6.54 2.53
CA GLN A 101 -1.30 7.77 3.28
C GLN A 101 -0.78 8.83 2.32
N VAL A 102 -1.27 10.07 2.44
CA VAL A 102 -0.78 11.19 1.64
C VAL A 102 0.04 12.11 2.53
N GLY A 103 1.21 12.54 2.06
CA GLY A 103 2.20 13.26 2.85
C GLY A 103 1.77 14.62 3.39
N PHE A 104 0.66 15.19 2.91
CA PHE A 104 0.08 16.40 3.51
C PHE A 104 -0.74 16.11 4.79
N GLU A 105 -1.13 14.85 5.02
CA GLU A 105 -1.87 14.39 6.19
C GLU A 105 -1.23 13.10 6.77
N PRO A 106 -0.01 13.19 7.33
CA PRO A 106 0.87 12.03 7.59
C PRO A 106 0.32 10.98 8.55
N ASN A 107 -0.60 11.35 9.45
CA ASN A 107 -1.19 10.44 10.42
C ASN A 107 -2.53 9.85 9.97
N LYS A 108 -3.04 10.20 8.79
CA LYS A 108 -4.28 9.63 8.27
C LYS A 108 -3.97 8.42 7.41
N ILE A 109 -4.49 7.28 7.86
CA ILE A 109 -4.47 6.04 7.10
C ILE A 109 -5.82 5.87 6.42
N VAL A 110 -5.78 5.66 5.11
CA VAL A 110 -6.95 5.44 4.27
C VAL A 110 -6.93 3.99 3.77
N SER A 111 -8.10 3.35 3.76
CA SER A 111 -8.29 2.06 3.12
C SER A 111 -9.49 2.14 2.18
N SER A 112 -9.39 1.47 1.03
CA SER A 112 -10.40 1.51 -0.02
C SER A 112 -10.60 0.11 -0.63
N VAL A 113 -11.80 -0.16 -1.13
CA VAL A 113 -12.07 -1.35 -1.97
C VAL A 113 -12.58 -0.89 -3.32
N LEU A 114 -11.87 -1.22 -4.38
CA LEU A 114 -12.25 -0.94 -5.75
C LEU A 114 -12.67 -2.23 -6.44
N THR A 115 -13.84 -2.21 -7.07
CA THR A 115 -14.35 -3.27 -7.93
C THR A 115 -14.75 -2.68 -9.29
N ALA A 116 -15.14 -3.54 -10.24
CA ALA A 116 -15.69 -3.07 -11.51
C ALA A 116 -16.89 -2.11 -11.32
N SER A 117 -17.72 -2.37 -10.30
CA SER A 117 -18.91 -1.56 -10.00
C SER A 117 -18.62 -0.38 -9.08
N PHE A 118 -17.63 -0.51 -8.19
CA PHE A 118 -17.27 0.51 -7.21
C PHE A 118 -15.84 0.99 -7.45
N ASN A 119 -15.63 2.14 -8.09
CA ASN A 119 -14.27 2.61 -8.40
C ASN A 119 -14.15 4.13 -8.39
N HIS A 120 -12.91 4.60 -8.37
CA HIS A 120 -12.55 6.02 -8.26
C HIS A 120 -13.15 6.89 -9.38
N MET A 121 -13.35 6.34 -10.59
CA MET A 121 -13.97 7.07 -11.70
C MET A 121 -15.45 7.40 -11.44
N LYS A 122 -16.12 6.58 -10.62
CA LYS A 122 -17.53 6.76 -10.22
C LYS A 122 -17.68 7.40 -8.84
N GLY A 123 -16.59 7.52 -8.08
CA GLY A 123 -16.61 7.99 -6.69
C GLY A 123 -17.40 7.10 -5.72
N SER A 124 -17.66 5.85 -6.11
CA SER A 124 -18.51 4.92 -5.36
C SER A 124 -17.74 3.88 -4.56
N GLN A 125 -16.41 3.93 -4.57
CA GLN A 125 -15.55 2.98 -3.87
C GLN A 125 -15.70 3.11 -2.35
N PRO A 126 -16.06 2.03 -1.63
CA PRO A 126 -16.02 2.01 -0.17
C PRO A 126 -14.64 2.47 0.32
N THR A 127 -14.63 3.57 1.05
CA THR A 127 -13.42 4.22 1.56
C THR A 127 -13.67 4.63 3.00
N ASN A 128 -12.71 4.38 3.88
CA ASN A 128 -12.73 4.93 5.23
C ASN A 128 -11.31 5.27 5.68
N SER A 129 -11.20 6.05 6.74
CA SER A 129 -9.92 6.48 7.28
C SER A 129 -9.91 6.57 8.79
N VAL A 130 -8.73 6.40 9.37
CA VAL A 130 -8.46 6.63 10.79
C VAL A 130 -7.21 7.48 10.96
N HIS A 131 -7.17 8.27 12.02
CA HIS A 131 -5.92 8.90 12.47
C HIS A 131 -5.17 7.95 13.41
N VAL A 132 -3.94 7.65 13.03
CA VAL A 132 -2.99 6.87 13.82
C VAL A 132 -1.76 7.74 13.99
N HIS A 133 -1.41 8.04 15.23
CA HIS A 133 -0.18 8.78 15.52
C HIS A 133 1.04 7.96 15.09
N ASP A 134 2.22 8.59 15.09
CA ASP A 134 3.55 7.98 15.00
C ASP A 134 3.81 6.97 13.86
N VAL A 135 2.94 6.89 12.85
CA VAL A 135 3.10 6.01 11.66
C VAL A 135 4.35 6.31 10.84
N CYS A 136 4.88 7.54 10.94
CA CYS A 136 6.13 7.94 10.30
C CYS A 136 7.37 7.70 11.17
N ASP A 137 7.20 7.55 12.48
CA ASP A 137 8.28 7.47 13.45
C ASP A 137 8.53 6.01 13.88
N ASN A 138 7.46 5.23 13.96
CA ASN A 138 7.43 3.86 14.43
C ASN A 138 6.88 2.89 13.39
N PHE A 139 7.25 1.62 13.52
CA PHE A 139 6.65 0.57 12.71
C PHE A 139 5.23 0.29 13.20
N LYS A 140 4.30 0.16 12.25
CA LYS A 140 2.95 -0.34 12.47
C LYS A 140 2.72 -1.61 11.67
N ILE A 141 1.73 -2.39 12.07
CA ILE A 141 1.25 -3.56 11.33
C ILE A 141 -0.03 -3.17 10.60
N TYR A 142 0.02 -3.27 9.28
CA TYR A 142 -1.12 -3.08 8.38
C TYR A 142 -1.67 -4.44 8.03
N THR A 143 -2.89 -4.71 8.49
CA THR A 143 -3.51 -6.03 8.40
C THR A 143 -4.71 -5.97 7.48
N LEU A 144 -4.81 -6.96 6.59
CA LEU A 144 -6.05 -7.28 5.89
C LEU A 144 -6.55 -8.61 6.43
N ASP A 145 -7.75 -8.68 6.99
CA ASP A 145 -8.49 -9.93 7.25
C ASP A 145 -9.47 -10.14 6.10
N TRP A 146 -9.18 -11.12 5.24
CA TRP A 146 -9.91 -11.33 4.00
C TRP A 146 -10.49 -12.74 3.94
N THR A 147 -11.81 -12.82 3.92
CA THR A 147 -12.58 -14.06 3.77
C THR A 147 -13.41 -14.04 2.49
N SER A 148 -14.16 -15.09 2.21
CA SER A 148 -15.11 -15.13 1.09
C SER A 148 -16.18 -14.06 1.15
N ASP A 149 -16.48 -13.55 2.36
CA ASP A 149 -17.67 -12.76 2.64
C ASP A 149 -17.34 -11.32 3.08
N LYS A 150 -16.12 -11.08 3.57
CA LYS A 150 -15.70 -9.78 4.09
C LYS A 150 -14.22 -9.46 3.83
N LEU A 151 -13.95 -8.16 3.80
CA LEU A 151 -12.64 -7.55 3.90
C LEU A 151 -12.64 -6.63 5.13
N GLU A 152 -11.69 -6.80 6.03
CA GLU A 152 -11.45 -5.87 7.14
C GLU A 152 -10.00 -5.40 7.15
N MET A 153 -9.79 -4.09 7.12
CA MET A 153 -8.47 -3.48 7.19
C MET A 153 -8.21 -2.91 8.58
N PHE A 154 -7.01 -3.13 9.10
CA PHE A 154 -6.59 -2.64 10.41
C PHE A 154 -5.19 -2.02 10.38
N VAL A 155 -4.96 -1.13 11.34
CA VAL A 155 -3.63 -0.64 11.72
C VAL A 155 -3.42 -0.96 13.20
N GLY A 156 -2.28 -1.55 13.52
CA GLY A 156 -1.90 -1.87 14.89
C GLY A 156 -0.39 -1.90 15.08
N ASP A 157 0.06 -2.60 16.10
CA ASP A 157 1.47 -2.79 16.43
C ASP A 157 1.80 -4.25 16.77
N ASP A 158 3.02 -4.51 17.25
CA ASP A 158 3.45 -5.87 17.61
C ASP A 158 2.64 -6.48 18.77
N ASN A 159 2.03 -5.66 19.63
CA ASN A 159 1.21 -6.14 20.75
C ASN A 159 -0.22 -6.44 20.29
N ASN A 160 -0.77 -5.62 19.39
CA ASN A 160 -2.09 -5.79 18.85
C ASN A 160 -2.16 -5.39 17.36
N PRO A 161 -2.03 -6.35 16.42
CA PRO A 161 -2.10 -6.07 14.99
C PRO A 161 -3.51 -5.73 14.46
N PHE A 162 -4.54 -5.83 15.31
CA PHE A 162 -5.94 -5.53 15.00
C PHE A 162 -6.48 -4.33 15.80
N GLU A 163 -5.61 -3.47 16.33
CA GLU A 163 -5.97 -2.39 17.27
C GLU A 163 -7.02 -1.42 16.71
N LYS A 164 -6.73 -0.80 15.55
CA LYS A 164 -7.61 0.20 14.93
C LYS A 164 -8.13 -0.33 13.62
N ARG A 165 -9.43 -0.61 13.58
CA ARG A 165 -10.13 -0.98 12.35
C ARG A 165 -10.34 0.26 11.49
N VAL A 166 -9.90 0.18 10.23
CA VAL A 166 -10.01 1.27 9.25
C VAL A 166 -11.29 1.12 8.44
N LEU A 167 -11.45 -0.01 7.75
CA LEU A 167 -12.57 -0.26 6.84
C LEU A 167 -13.09 -1.68 7.04
N ILE A 168 -14.41 -1.82 6.93
CA ILE A 168 -15.07 -3.12 6.72
C ILE A 168 -15.82 -3.02 5.41
N TRP A 169 -15.66 -4.03 4.58
CA TRP A 169 -16.50 -4.24 3.43
C TRP A 169 -17.07 -5.65 3.48
N GLN A 170 -18.39 -5.76 3.30
CA GLN A 170 -19.10 -7.03 3.25
C GLN A 170 -19.68 -7.24 1.86
N LYS A 171 -19.57 -8.48 1.37
CA LYS A 171 -20.06 -8.86 0.06
C LYS A 171 -21.58 -8.94 0.05
N ASN A 172 -22.23 -7.90 -0.44
CA ASN A 172 -23.69 -7.82 -0.52
C ASN A 172 -24.20 -8.09 -1.95
N GLY A 173 -23.88 -9.27 -2.50
CA GLY A 173 -24.44 -9.74 -3.78
C GLY A 173 -23.88 -9.12 -5.06
N HIS A 174 -23.04 -8.09 -4.98
CA HIS A 174 -22.45 -7.42 -6.15
C HIS A 174 -20.92 -7.28 -6.00
N ASP A 175 -20.22 -8.03 -6.85
CA ASP A 175 -18.88 -7.71 -7.39
C ASP A 175 -17.61 -7.99 -6.60
N TRP A 176 -17.60 -9.03 -5.76
CA TRP A 176 -16.34 -9.66 -5.37
C TRP A 176 -16.40 -11.16 -5.69
N LYS A 177 -16.08 -11.52 -6.94
CA LYS A 177 -15.85 -12.91 -7.35
C LYS A 177 -14.37 -13.21 -7.15
N GLY A 178 -14.06 -13.92 -6.06
CA GLY A 178 -12.79 -14.62 -5.91
C GLY A 178 -12.68 -15.79 -6.88
#